data_AF-A0A7J7JUB7-F1
#
_entry.id   AF-A0A7J7JUB7-F1
#
_cell.length_a   1.000
_cell.length_b   1.000
_cell.length_c   1.000
_cell.angle_alpha   90.00
_cell.angle_beta   90.00
_cell.angle_gamma   90.00
#
_symmetry.space_group_name_H-M   'P 1'
#
loop_
_entity.id
_entity.type
_entity.pdbx_description
1 polymer ?
#
loop_
_entity_poly.entity_id
_entity_poly.type
_entity_poly.pdbx_seq_one_letter_code
_entity_poly.pdbx_strand_id
1 'polypeptide(L)'
;MPNFPLTQNAVPSTKVEISVSCRKLLDKDITSKSDPICILYICEFGSTKFLEFGRTEEIKDTLNPDFVKKFIVEYHFEEQQNSDS
;
A
#
# COMPACT_ATOMS: atom_id res chain seq x y z
N MET A 1 -10.65 5.60 47.07
CA MET A 1 -11.20 5.18 45.76
C MET A 1 -10.02 4.96 44.81
N PRO A 2 -9.87 3.79 44.16
CA PRO A 2 -8.82 3.60 43.17
C PRO A 2 -9.20 4.32 41.86
N ASN A 3 -8.24 5.05 41.31
CA ASN A 3 -8.35 5.78 40.05
C ASN A 3 -8.15 4.78 38.90
N PHE A 4 -9.19 4.51 38.11
CA PHE A 4 -9.07 3.71 36.89
C PHE A 4 -8.57 4.62 35.75
N PRO A 5 -7.51 4.25 35.02
CA PRO A 5 -7.07 5.02 33.87
C PRO A 5 -8.17 5.00 32.81
N LEU A 6 -8.53 6.19 32.30
CA LEU A 6 -9.40 6.35 31.14
C LEU A 6 -8.79 5.52 30.01
N THR A 7 -9.48 4.46 29.61
CA THR A 7 -9.12 3.63 28.47
C THR A 7 -9.01 4.56 27.25
N GLN A 8 -7.80 4.73 26.72
CA GLN A 8 -7.62 5.25 25.36
C GLN A 8 -8.49 4.37 24.47
N ASN A 9 -9.49 4.96 23.83
CA ASN A 9 -10.25 4.31 22.77
C ASN A 9 -9.22 3.90 21.70
N ALA A 10 -8.79 2.65 21.72
CA ALA A 10 -8.01 2.09 20.64
C ALA A 10 -8.96 2.00 19.45
N VAL A 11 -8.79 2.90 18.49
CA VAL A 11 -9.47 2.79 17.20
C VAL A 11 -9.14 1.40 16.66
N PRO A 12 -10.13 0.54 16.37
CA PRO A 12 -9.86 -0.80 15.89
C PRO A 12 -9.19 -0.71 14.52
N SER A 13 -7.92 -1.11 14.47
CA SER A 13 -7.14 -1.21 13.25
C SER A 13 -6.88 -2.67 12.89
N THR A 14 -6.92 -2.98 11.59
CA THR A 14 -6.58 -4.30 11.06
C THR A 14 -5.37 -4.19 10.14
N LYS A 15 -4.38 -5.07 10.30
CA LYS A 15 -3.24 -5.13 9.39
C LYS A 15 -3.61 -5.90 8.14
N VAL A 16 -3.47 -5.25 6.98
CA VAL A 16 -3.70 -5.84 5.66
C VAL A 16 -2.36 -6.04 4.97
N GLU A 17 -2.18 -7.21 4.37
CA GLU A 17 -1.02 -7.53 3.56
C GLU A 17 -1.37 -7.41 2.08
N ILE A 18 -0.60 -6.60 1.35
CA ILE A 18 -0.75 -6.40 -0.09
C ILE A 18 0.45 -7.01 -0.80
N SER A 19 0.19 -8.03 -1.63
CA SER A 19 1.17 -8.64 -2.53
C SER A 19 0.93 -8.14 -3.95
N VAL A 20 1.99 -7.81 -4.68
CA VAL A 20 1.90 -7.27 -6.03
C VAL A 20 2.58 -8.20 -7.02
N SER A 21 1.96 -8.40 -8.17
CA SER A 21 2.56 -9.06 -9.32
C SER A 21 2.12 -8.36 -10.59
N CYS A 22 2.98 -8.35 -11.60
CA CYS A 22 2.61 -7.82 -12.92
C CYS A 22 2.75 -8.92 -13.97
N ARG A 23 1.97 -8.80 -15.03
CA ARG A 23 1.99 -9.72 -16.17
C ARG A 23 1.96 -8.91 -17.46
N LYS A 24 2.78 -9.33 -18.43
CA LYS A 24 2.86 -8.74 -19.77
C LYS A 24 3.09 -7.23 -19.70
N LEU A 25 4.01 -6.77 -18.85
CA LEU A 25 4.44 -5.38 -18.85
C LEU A 25 4.88 -4.97 -20.25
N LEU A 26 4.57 -3.73 -20.62
CA LEU A 26 4.97 -3.19 -21.91
C LEU A 26 6.49 -3.13 -21.97
N ASP A 27 7.06 -3.81 -22.96
CA ASP A 27 8.48 -3.70 -23.24
C ASP A 27 8.76 -2.31 -23.81
N LYS A 28 9.36 -1.44 -23.00
CA LYS A 28 9.77 -0.10 -23.42
C LYS A 28 11.21 -0.07 -23.92
N ASP A 29 11.91 -1.20 -23.83
CA ASP A 29 13.31 -1.32 -24.20
C ASP A 29 13.44 -1.90 -25.62
N ILE A 30 14.37 -1.33 -26.39
CA ILE A 30 14.57 -1.69 -27.81
C ILE A 30 15.46 -2.95 -27.93
N THR A 31 16.24 -3.28 -26.88
CA THR A 31 17.31 -4.32 -26.94
C THR A 31 17.41 -5.22 -25.71
N SER A 32 16.63 -5.01 -24.66
CA SER A 32 16.59 -5.84 -23.43
C SER A 32 15.17 -5.84 -22.85
N LYS A 33 14.90 -6.60 -21.79
CA LYS A 33 13.63 -6.49 -21.05
C LYS A 33 13.79 -5.42 -19.97
N SER A 34 12.69 -4.83 -19.54
CA SER A 34 12.71 -3.84 -18.46
C SER A 34 12.93 -4.46 -17.08
N ASP A 35 13.43 -3.64 -16.15
CA ASP A 35 13.66 -3.97 -14.74
C ASP A 35 12.55 -3.34 -13.86
N PRO A 36 11.37 -3.96 -13.74
CA PRO A 36 10.22 -3.37 -13.05
C PRO A 36 10.41 -3.21 -11.54
N ILE A 37 9.92 -2.07 -11.03
CA ILE A 37 9.76 -1.73 -9.61
C ILE A 37 8.32 -1.26 -9.38
N CYS A 38 7.70 -1.67 -8.27
CA CYS A 38 6.40 -1.15 -7.83
C CYS A 38 6.58 -0.21 -6.62
N ILE A 39 5.86 0.91 -6.64
CA ILE A 39 5.86 1.90 -5.56
C ILE A 39 4.43 2.08 -5.07
N LEU A 40 4.20 1.88 -3.77
CA LEU A 40 2.92 2.14 -3.13
C LEU A 40 2.89 3.57 -2.62
N TYR A 41 1.87 4.33 -3.02
CA TYR A 41 1.55 5.64 -2.46
C TYR A 41 0.24 5.55 -1.67
N ILE A 42 0.16 6.26 -0.54
CA ILE A 42 -1.06 6.38 0.26
C ILE A 42 -1.48 7.85 0.28
N CYS A 43 -2.77 8.09 0.18
CA CYS A 43 -3.40 9.39 0.35
C CYS A 43 -4.28 9.31 1.59
N GLU A 44 -4.02 10.19 2.57
CA GLU A 44 -4.86 10.31 3.76
C GLU A 44 -6.22 10.92 3.38
N PHE A 45 -7.26 10.59 4.14
CA PHE A 45 -8.58 11.16 3.94
C PHE A 45 -8.56 12.67 4.14
N GLY A 46 -9.19 13.42 3.22
CA GLY A 46 -9.15 14.88 3.22
C GLY A 46 -7.83 15.51 2.77
N SER A 47 -6.81 14.72 2.41
CA SER A 47 -5.55 15.20 1.85
C SER A 47 -5.54 15.11 0.32
N THR A 48 -4.80 16.00 -0.34
CA THR A 48 -4.47 15.92 -1.77
C THR A 48 -3.04 15.44 -2.01
N LYS A 49 -2.30 15.14 -0.94
CA LYS A 49 -0.90 14.74 -1.00
C LYS A 49 -0.78 13.23 -0.95
N PHE A 50 -0.11 12.69 -1.96
CA PHE A 50 0.32 11.30 -1.98
C PHE A 50 1.67 11.17 -1.28
N LEU A 51 1.73 10.30 -0.28
CA LEU A 51 2.97 9.94 0.41
C LEU A 51 3.44 8.59 -0.09
N GLU A 52 4.73 8.47 -0.39
CA GLU A 52 5.33 7.19 -0.73
C GLU A 52 5.35 6.31 0.53
N PHE A 53 4.61 5.21 0.50
CA PHE A 53 4.58 4.22 1.56
C PHE A 53 5.77 3.26 1.47
N GLY A 54 6.18 2.90 0.25
CA GLY A 54 7.39 2.15 0.02
C GLY A 54 7.51 1.59 -1.39
N ARG A 55 8.66 0.99 -1.68
CA ARG A 55 8.98 0.36 -2.98
C ARG A 55 9.27 -1.13 -2.83
N THR A 56 8.94 -1.92 -3.85
CA THR A 56 9.40 -3.31 -4.00
C THR A 56 10.87 -3.37 -4.39
N GLU A 57 11.42 -4.57 -4.40
CA GLU A 57 12.65 -4.87 -5.11
C GLU A 57 12.51 -4.62 -6.62
N GLU A 58 13.65 -4.38 -7.24
CA GLU A 58 13.81 -4.37 -8.70
C GLU A 58 14.03 -5.81 -9.17
N ILE A 59 13.19 -6.28 -10.09
CA ILE A 59 13.35 -7.60 -10.68
C ILE A 59 13.91 -7.45 -12.08
N LYS A 60 15.12 -7.97 -12.30
CA LYS A 60 15.82 -7.77 -13.56
C LYS A 60 15.25 -8.58 -14.72
N ASP A 61 15.27 -7.98 -15.91
CA ASP A 61 14.97 -8.63 -17.19
C ASP A 61 13.64 -9.41 -17.23
N THR A 62 12.56 -8.85 -16.68
CA THR A 62 11.25 -9.51 -16.67
C THR A 62 10.07 -8.59 -16.96
N LEU A 63 9.17 -9.07 -17.83
CA LEU A 63 7.87 -8.45 -18.08
C LEU A 63 6.75 -9.06 -17.23
N ASN A 64 7.08 -10.06 -16.41
CA ASN A 64 6.16 -10.76 -15.52
C ASN A 64 6.74 -10.84 -14.10
N PRO A 65 7.02 -9.70 -13.43
CA PRO A 65 7.58 -9.71 -12.09
C PRO A 65 6.56 -10.28 -11.09
N ASP A 66 7.07 -11.15 -10.21
CA ASP A 66 6.41 -11.55 -8.98
C ASP A 66 7.21 -10.96 -7.82
N PHE A 67 6.69 -9.88 -7.22
CA PHE A 67 7.38 -9.22 -6.12
C PHE A 67 7.19 -10.03 -4.84
N VAL A 68 8.30 -10.36 -4.18
CA VAL A 68 8.32 -11.07 -2.89
C VAL A 68 8.00 -10.12 -1.76
N LYS A 69 8.41 -8.84 -1.88
CA LYS A 69 8.10 -7.83 -0.88
C LYS A 69 6.61 -7.53 -0.86
N LYS A 70 6.05 -7.57 0.36
CA LYS A 70 4.66 -7.29 0.63
C LYS A 70 4.53 -5.99 1.41
N PHE A 71 3.47 -5.23 1.15
CA PHE A 71 3.15 -4.02 1.90
C PHE A 71 2.20 -4.36 3.03
N ILE A 72 2.60 -4.08 4.28
CA ILE A 72 1.72 -4.26 5.45
C ILE A 72 1.14 -2.91 5.81
N VAL A 73 -0.12 -2.69 5.46
CA VAL A 73 -0.84 -1.43 5.70
C VAL A 73 -1.78 -1.61 6.88
N GLU A 74 -1.79 -0.63 7.77
CA GLU A 74 -2.77 -0.60 8.85
C GLU A 74 -4.06 0.05 8.32
N TYR A 75 -5.12 -0.74 8.22
CA TYR A 75 -6.45 -0.30 7.79
C TYR A 75 -7.30 0.04 9.02
N HIS A 76 -7.75 1.29 9.08
CA HIS A 76 -8.61 1.81 10.14
C HIS A 76 -10.05 1.83 9.59
N PHE A 77 -10.98 1.12 10.25
CA PHE A 77 -12.36 0.93 9.74
C PHE A 77 -13.27 2.14 9.98
N GLU A 78 -12.83 3.13 10.76
CA GLU A 78 -13.60 4.34 11.02
C GLU A 78 -13.33 5.40 9.94
N GLU A 79 -14.05 5.31 8.82
CA GLU A 79 -14.66 6.50 8.22
C GLU A 79 -15.83 6.07 7.32
N GLN A 80 -17.03 6.30 7.84
CA GLN A 80 -18.29 6.11 7.15
C GLN A 80 -18.29 7.00 5.90
N GLN A 81 -18.30 6.37 4.73
CA GLN A 81 -18.47 7.03 3.44
C GLN A 81 -19.90 7.58 3.39
N ASN A 82 -20.11 8.81 3.87
CA ASN A 82 -21.37 9.50 3.71
C ASN A 82 -21.61 9.71 2.21
N SER A 83 -22.56 8.94 1.67
CA SER A 83 -23.21 9.18 0.40
C SER A 83 -24.01 10.46 0.50
N ASP A 84 -23.49 11.56 -0.06
CA ASP A 84 -24.31 12.74 -0.30
C ASP A 84 -25.33 12.40 -1.41
N SER A 85 -26.60 12.56 -1.03
CA SER A 85 -27.80 12.44 -1.89
C SER A 85 -28.06 13.73 -2.66
#